data_AF-A0A4Q3CF66-F1
#
_entry.id   AF-A0A4Q3CF66-F1
#
_cell.length_a   1.000
_cell.length_b   1.000
_cell.length_c   1.000
_cell.angle_alpha   90.00
_cell.angle_beta   90.00
_cell.angle_gamma   90.00
#
_symmetry.space_group_name_H-M   'P 1'
#
loop_
_entity.id
_entity.type
_entity.pdbx_description
1 polymer ?
#
loop_
_entity_poly.entity_id
_entity_poly.type
_entity_poly.pdbx_seq_one_letter_code
_entity_poly.pdbx_strand_id
1 'polypeptide(L)'
;DIAARGIKLVALPGDYTDDGQPLHLAGLQRILQWYTNTYGIEFFITTGNHDPVGPFAQHAGKSDFLGTGGKQQPIYSKAGMHKAQLNDLPVVITADIATMGYTGITQYLGGFGFLPKENYRYWATPYSTYTYNDYTFKDAKAQGTLQNRQYDVAPGFTVPDASYVAEPVEGLWLLAIDGNTYIPKDSNGNPAESSNYRGADLGYNNVLSNKAHIINWVKSIAAEAKRLNKTLVAFSHYPMVDFNDGASPQIAQFMGRNKWQLNRVPIEAVAQIFADAGITIHFGGHMHINDTGIRTTAAGNTLLNVQTPSLAAYIPAYKLLTLHGTTAEIETITIDDVKGFDVLFPLYEMEYAYLKSTGKKDIWNKEILKTKSYHAFTDFHLKELVRLRFLPDDWHKDFAAFLDGLSGAELLTLANLQGDADIKDVVGNRASHKKAWAAAETLAKQKAKEAGVAWNTLSKWKGADVIIDFYRIRSADELALADISRERIA
;
A
#
# COMPACT_ATOMS: atom_id res chain seq x y z
N ASP A 1 -16.46 10.35 -8.91
CA ASP A 1 -15.48 10.64 -9.96
C ASP A 1 -15.49 9.57 -11.07
N ILE A 2 -15.04 8.33 -10.81
CA ILE A 2 -15.00 7.21 -11.80
C ILE A 2 -16.27 7.11 -12.67
N ALA A 3 -17.46 7.06 -12.04
CA ALA A 3 -18.73 6.98 -12.76
C ALA A 3 -19.01 8.21 -13.65
N ALA A 4 -18.66 9.41 -13.18
CA ALA A 4 -18.85 10.66 -13.93
C ALA A 4 -17.92 10.74 -15.14
N ARG A 5 -16.73 10.13 -15.06
CA ARG A 5 -15.79 9.95 -16.19
C ARG A 5 -16.23 8.88 -17.18
N GLY A 6 -17.33 8.16 -16.91
CA GLY A 6 -17.84 7.11 -17.80
C GLY A 6 -17.01 5.81 -17.80
N ILE A 7 -16.07 5.66 -16.87
CA ILE A 7 -15.22 4.47 -16.74
C ILE A 7 -16.08 3.27 -16.37
N LYS A 8 -15.91 2.16 -17.08
CA LYS A 8 -16.71 0.92 -16.90
C LYS A 8 -15.94 -0.24 -16.30
N LEU A 9 -14.61 -0.26 -16.37
CA LEU A 9 -13.78 -1.33 -15.82
C LEU A 9 -12.93 -0.74 -14.70
N VAL A 10 -12.99 -1.35 -13.51
CA VAL A 10 -12.24 -0.90 -12.33
C VAL A 10 -11.54 -2.09 -11.69
N ALA A 11 -10.23 -2.00 -11.53
CA ALA A 11 -9.44 -3.00 -10.81
C ALA A 11 -9.11 -2.53 -9.39
N LEU A 12 -9.19 -3.42 -8.40
CA LEU A 12 -8.76 -3.17 -7.02
C LEU A 12 -7.60 -4.11 -6.67
N PRO A 13 -6.36 -3.59 -6.52
CA PRO A 13 -5.17 -4.38 -6.21
C PRO A 13 -5.07 -4.74 -4.71
N GLY A 14 -6.13 -5.33 -4.14
CA GLY A 14 -6.16 -5.80 -2.74
C GLY A 14 -6.27 -4.70 -1.67
N ASP A 15 -6.31 -5.15 -0.41
CA ASP A 15 -6.50 -4.39 0.83
C ASP A 15 -7.70 -3.44 0.79
N TYR A 16 -8.84 -3.98 0.38
CA TYR A 16 -10.12 -3.27 0.40
C TYR A 16 -10.85 -3.42 1.75
N THR A 17 -10.29 -4.21 2.68
CA THR A 17 -10.70 -4.30 4.09
C THR A 17 -9.49 -4.19 5.02
N ASP A 18 -9.75 -3.86 6.30
CA ASP A 18 -8.70 -3.76 7.34
C ASP A 18 -8.22 -5.13 7.84
N ASP A 19 -9.11 -6.11 7.99
CA ASP A 19 -8.76 -7.49 8.37
C ASP A 19 -9.71 -8.56 7.78
N GLY A 20 -10.39 -8.29 6.66
CA GLY A 20 -11.35 -9.25 6.09
C GLY A 20 -12.60 -9.46 6.93
N GLN A 21 -12.99 -8.45 7.71
CA GLN A 21 -14.14 -8.58 8.62
C GLN A 21 -15.45 -8.69 7.84
N PRO A 22 -16.40 -9.56 8.24
CA PRO A 22 -17.71 -9.70 7.59
C PRO A 22 -18.44 -8.37 7.42
N LEU A 23 -18.39 -7.49 8.42
CA LEU A 23 -19.02 -6.17 8.36
C LEU A 23 -18.46 -5.33 7.19
N HIS A 24 -17.14 -5.34 7.02
CA HIS A 24 -16.46 -4.58 5.96
C HIS A 24 -16.69 -5.22 4.58
N LEU A 25 -16.63 -6.56 4.49
CA LEU A 25 -16.91 -7.29 3.25
C LEU A 25 -18.36 -7.03 2.77
N ALA A 26 -19.35 -7.09 3.66
CA ALA A 26 -20.73 -6.78 3.34
C ALA A 26 -20.94 -5.29 2.99
N GLY A 27 -20.22 -4.38 3.65
CA GLY A 27 -20.18 -2.96 3.31
C GLY A 27 -19.69 -2.74 1.89
N LEU A 28 -18.51 -3.28 1.56
CA LEU A 28 -17.91 -3.17 0.24
C LEU A 28 -18.77 -3.81 -0.84
N GLN A 29 -19.29 -5.02 -0.61
CA GLN A 29 -20.19 -5.70 -1.55
C GLN A 29 -21.37 -4.80 -1.93
N ARG A 30 -22.01 -4.15 -0.95
CA ARG A 30 -23.12 -3.21 -1.21
C ARG A 30 -22.70 -2.02 -2.06
N ILE A 31 -21.53 -1.44 -1.78
CA ILE A 31 -20.99 -0.30 -2.54
C ILE A 31 -20.72 -0.72 -3.99
N LEU A 32 -19.97 -1.80 -4.20
CA LEU A 32 -19.61 -2.27 -5.55
C LEU A 32 -20.85 -2.70 -6.34
N GLN A 33 -21.80 -3.39 -5.71
CA GLN A 33 -23.05 -3.79 -6.35
C GLN A 33 -23.89 -2.58 -6.75
N TRP A 34 -23.95 -1.54 -5.90
CA TRP A 34 -24.69 -0.33 -6.23
C TRP A 34 -24.10 0.38 -7.45
N TYR A 35 -22.77 0.52 -7.53
CA TYR A 35 -22.11 1.10 -8.70
C TYR A 35 -22.24 0.23 -9.95
N THR A 36 -22.22 -1.09 -9.78
CA THR A 36 -22.49 -2.05 -10.87
C THR A 36 -23.89 -1.83 -11.43
N ASN A 37 -24.91 -1.82 -10.58
CA ASN A 37 -26.32 -1.72 -11.01
C ASN A 37 -26.67 -0.33 -11.57
N THR A 38 -26.10 0.73 -10.98
CA THR A 38 -26.47 2.11 -11.31
C THR A 38 -25.72 2.64 -12.53
N TYR A 39 -24.44 2.27 -12.67
CA TYR A 39 -23.56 2.83 -13.71
C TYR A 39 -23.00 1.77 -14.66
N GLY A 40 -23.28 0.48 -14.46
CA GLY A 40 -22.72 -0.59 -15.28
C GLY A 40 -21.21 -0.73 -15.12
N ILE A 41 -20.67 -0.41 -13.94
CA ILE A 41 -19.24 -0.59 -13.65
C ILE A 41 -18.99 -2.04 -13.30
N GLU A 42 -18.00 -2.65 -13.95
CA GLU A 42 -17.49 -3.97 -13.62
C GLU A 42 -16.21 -3.85 -12.81
N PHE A 43 -16.20 -4.52 -11.65
CA PHE A 43 -15.07 -4.56 -10.74
C PHE A 43 -14.31 -5.88 -10.87
N PHE A 44 -12.98 -5.77 -10.84
CA PHE A 44 -12.03 -6.88 -10.86
C PHE A 44 -11.11 -6.73 -9.65
N ILE A 45 -11.25 -7.61 -8.67
CA ILE A 45 -10.49 -7.52 -7.42
C ILE A 45 -9.51 -8.69 -7.31
N THR A 46 -8.42 -8.47 -6.58
CA THR A 46 -7.50 -9.51 -6.10
C THR A 46 -7.34 -9.36 -4.58
N THR A 47 -6.73 -10.32 -3.90
CA THR A 47 -6.50 -10.26 -2.45
C THR A 47 -5.22 -9.50 -2.11
N GLY A 48 -5.27 -8.69 -1.05
CA GLY A 48 -4.10 -8.19 -0.32
C GLY A 48 -3.90 -8.89 1.03
N ASN A 49 -2.85 -8.53 1.77
CA ASN A 49 -2.50 -9.21 3.02
C ASN A 49 -3.48 -8.93 4.17
N HIS A 50 -4.37 -7.94 4.04
CA HIS A 50 -5.43 -7.64 5.00
C HIS A 50 -6.79 -8.21 4.60
N ASP A 51 -6.97 -8.65 3.36
CA ASP A 51 -8.28 -9.13 2.90
C ASP A 51 -8.59 -10.52 3.43
N PRO A 52 -7.70 -11.51 3.26
CA PRO A 52 -7.51 -12.50 4.29
C PRO A 52 -6.25 -12.15 5.07
N VAL A 53 -6.37 -11.92 6.38
CA VAL A 53 -5.19 -11.93 7.26
C VAL A 53 -4.61 -13.34 7.47
N GLY A 54 -5.34 -14.37 7.03
CA GLY A 54 -4.97 -15.78 7.07
C GLY A 54 -5.82 -16.59 6.09
N PRO A 55 -5.42 -17.83 5.73
CA PRO A 55 -6.09 -18.57 4.66
C PRO A 55 -7.53 -19.02 5.04
N PHE A 56 -7.83 -19.13 6.33
CA PHE A 56 -9.11 -19.61 6.85
C PHE A 56 -9.73 -18.61 7.84
N ALA A 57 -11.04 -18.71 8.03
CA ALA A 57 -11.73 -17.86 9.00
C ALA A 57 -11.22 -18.12 10.42
N GLN A 58 -11.06 -17.07 11.20
CA GLN A 58 -10.60 -17.16 12.59
C GLN A 58 -11.26 -16.11 13.48
N HIS A 59 -11.33 -16.43 14.77
CA HIS A 59 -11.73 -15.46 15.77
C HIS A 59 -10.66 -14.36 15.90
N ALA A 60 -11.12 -13.12 15.93
CA ALA A 60 -10.30 -11.93 16.07
C ALA A 60 -11.00 -10.85 16.91
N GLY A 61 -10.32 -9.72 17.09
CA GLY A 61 -10.81 -8.52 17.77
C GLY A 61 -9.66 -7.58 18.11
N LYS A 62 -10.00 -6.34 18.49
CA LYS A 62 -9.04 -5.31 18.92
C LYS A 62 -9.56 -4.67 20.22
N SER A 63 -8.64 -4.21 21.06
CA SER A 63 -8.97 -3.65 22.38
C SER A 63 -9.32 -2.16 22.34
N ASP A 64 -9.08 -1.51 21.20
CA ASP A 64 -8.90 -0.06 21.09
C ASP A 64 -9.84 0.62 20.09
N PHE A 65 -11.01 0.02 19.81
CA PHE A 65 -12.06 0.75 19.10
C PHE A 65 -12.49 1.98 19.90
N LEU A 66 -13.02 3.00 19.21
CA LEU A 66 -13.50 4.19 19.88
C LEU A 66 -14.83 3.94 20.58
N GLY A 67 -14.86 4.12 21.90
CA GLY A 67 -16.00 3.88 22.76
C GLY A 67 -16.58 5.14 23.40
N THR A 68 -17.60 4.91 24.24
CA THR A 68 -18.31 5.96 24.98
C THR A 68 -17.34 6.82 25.79
N GLY A 69 -17.48 8.14 25.67
CA GLY A 69 -16.65 9.10 26.39
C GLY A 69 -15.19 9.16 25.92
N GLY A 70 -14.89 8.63 24.72
CA GLY A 70 -13.55 8.69 24.13
C GLY A 70 -12.62 7.58 24.60
N LYS A 71 -13.13 6.65 25.40
CA LYS A 71 -12.40 5.50 25.93
C LYS A 71 -12.19 4.43 24.85
N GLN A 72 -11.20 3.59 25.07
CA GLN A 72 -11.02 2.37 24.28
C GLN A 72 -12.14 1.36 24.59
N GLN A 73 -12.71 0.78 23.53
CA GLN A 73 -13.76 -0.20 23.55
C GLN A 73 -13.20 -1.54 23.03
N PRO A 74 -13.02 -2.55 23.88
CA PRO A 74 -12.67 -3.88 23.42
C PRO A 74 -13.84 -4.51 22.67
N ILE A 75 -13.60 -4.92 21.41
CA ILE A 75 -14.57 -5.63 20.57
C ILE A 75 -13.92 -6.89 20.01
N TYR A 76 -14.52 -8.05 20.31
CA TYR A 76 -13.97 -9.36 19.94
C TYR A 76 -15.06 -10.29 19.41
N SER A 77 -14.68 -11.24 18.58
CA SER A 77 -15.59 -12.23 18.00
C SER A 77 -15.87 -13.43 18.88
N LYS A 78 -15.12 -13.58 19.97
CA LYS A 78 -15.30 -14.68 20.93
C LYS A 78 -14.99 -14.21 22.35
N ALA A 79 -15.82 -14.66 23.29
CA ALA A 79 -15.58 -14.45 24.72
C ALA A 79 -14.24 -15.05 25.16
N GLY A 80 -13.57 -14.39 26.11
CA GLY A 80 -12.30 -14.86 26.68
C GLY A 80 -11.04 -14.48 25.88
N MET A 81 -11.17 -13.79 24.74
CA MET A 81 -10.02 -13.29 23.97
C MET A 81 -9.39 -12.01 24.54
N HIS A 82 -10.13 -11.27 25.37
CA HIS A 82 -9.64 -10.06 26.04
C HIS A 82 -9.49 -10.30 27.54
N LYS A 83 -8.36 -9.84 28.09
CA LYS A 83 -8.17 -9.78 29.54
C LYS A 83 -8.53 -8.37 29.99
N ALA A 84 -9.69 -8.23 30.62
CA ALA A 84 -10.19 -6.95 31.12
C ALA A 84 -9.14 -6.26 32.00
N GLN A 85 -8.88 -4.99 31.71
CA GLN A 85 -8.01 -4.11 32.48
C GLN A 85 -8.86 -3.18 33.35
N LEU A 86 -8.21 -2.59 34.36
CA LEU A 86 -8.83 -1.58 35.20
C LEU A 86 -9.24 -0.37 34.35
N ASN A 87 -10.53 0.00 34.40
CA ASN A 87 -11.18 1.07 33.64
C ASN A 87 -11.56 0.76 32.18
N ASP A 88 -11.43 -0.50 31.74
CA ASP A 88 -11.97 -0.91 30.43
C ASP A 88 -13.49 -0.72 30.38
N LEU A 89 -13.99 -0.36 29.20
CA LEU A 89 -15.40 -0.53 28.89
C LEU A 89 -15.75 -2.03 28.81
N PRO A 90 -17.02 -2.41 29.08
CA PRO A 90 -17.45 -3.80 28.93
C PRO A 90 -17.13 -4.35 27.54
N VAL A 91 -16.57 -5.56 27.48
CA VAL A 91 -16.23 -6.20 26.20
C VAL A 91 -17.47 -6.43 25.35
N VAL A 92 -17.46 -5.95 24.12
CA VAL A 92 -18.50 -6.25 23.13
C VAL A 92 -18.11 -7.52 22.38
N ILE A 93 -19.00 -8.51 22.36
CA ILE A 93 -18.81 -9.75 21.61
C ILE A 93 -19.68 -9.75 20.37
N THR A 94 -19.07 -9.77 19.19
CA THR A 94 -19.78 -9.86 17.89
C THR A 94 -18.99 -10.66 16.87
N ALA A 95 -19.65 -11.61 16.20
CA ALA A 95 -19.05 -12.39 15.12
C ALA A 95 -18.61 -11.52 13.93
N ASP A 96 -19.15 -10.30 13.80
CA ASP A 96 -18.88 -9.37 12.70
C ASP A 96 -17.44 -8.84 12.67
N ILE A 97 -16.69 -8.99 13.77
CA ILE A 97 -15.26 -8.62 13.86
C ILE A 97 -14.31 -9.81 13.74
N ALA A 98 -14.84 -11.01 13.49
CA ALA A 98 -14.00 -12.14 13.09
C ALA A 98 -13.29 -11.80 11.77
N THR A 99 -12.19 -12.47 11.47
CA THR A 99 -11.50 -12.29 10.19
C THR A 99 -11.80 -13.47 9.29
N MET A 100 -12.18 -13.18 8.03
CA MET A 100 -12.52 -14.20 7.06
C MET A 100 -11.27 -14.66 6.30
N GLY A 101 -11.23 -15.95 5.99
CA GLY A 101 -10.31 -16.49 5.00
C GLY A 101 -10.86 -16.37 3.58
N TYR A 102 -10.18 -16.98 2.61
CA TYR A 102 -10.57 -16.96 1.21
C TYR A 102 -12.03 -17.37 0.95
N THR A 103 -12.53 -18.37 1.67
CA THR A 103 -13.93 -18.81 1.53
C THR A 103 -14.92 -17.69 1.83
N GLY A 104 -14.72 -16.97 2.93
CA GLY A 104 -15.63 -15.88 3.30
C GLY A 104 -15.52 -14.71 2.32
N ILE A 105 -14.30 -14.33 1.93
CA ILE A 105 -14.07 -13.26 0.97
C ILE A 105 -14.73 -13.56 -0.37
N THR A 106 -14.51 -14.76 -0.91
CA THR A 106 -15.11 -15.17 -2.20
C THR A 106 -16.62 -15.38 -2.11
N GLN A 107 -17.18 -15.68 -0.93
CA GLN A 107 -18.62 -15.71 -0.72
C GLN A 107 -19.25 -14.31 -0.84
N TYR A 108 -18.63 -13.27 -0.25
CA TYR A 108 -19.13 -11.90 -0.34
C TYR A 108 -18.82 -11.24 -1.69
N LEU A 109 -17.60 -11.43 -2.19
CA LEU A 109 -17.04 -10.63 -3.27
C LEU A 109 -16.74 -11.44 -4.54
N GLY A 110 -17.18 -12.71 -4.61
CA GLY A 110 -16.92 -13.62 -5.73
C GLY A 110 -17.31 -13.06 -7.10
N GLY A 111 -18.40 -12.29 -7.16
CA GLY A 111 -18.90 -11.67 -8.39
C GLY A 111 -18.04 -10.54 -8.94
N PHE A 112 -17.00 -10.09 -8.23
CA PHE A 112 -16.11 -9.00 -8.66
C PHE A 112 -14.78 -9.53 -9.23
N GLY A 113 -14.89 -10.51 -10.13
CA GLY A 113 -13.77 -11.08 -10.89
C GLY A 113 -13.31 -12.47 -10.42
N PHE A 114 -13.39 -12.77 -9.12
CA PHE A 114 -12.98 -14.07 -8.57
C PHE A 114 -13.75 -15.27 -9.14
N LEU A 115 -14.96 -15.05 -9.66
CA LEU A 115 -15.78 -16.04 -10.36
C LEU A 115 -16.13 -15.54 -11.78
N PRO A 116 -16.32 -16.46 -12.74
CA PRO A 116 -16.70 -16.08 -14.10
C PRO A 116 -18.11 -15.49 -14.14
N LYS A 117 -18.38 -14.69 -15.18
CA LYS A 117 -19.71 -14.18 -15.53
C LYS A 117 -20.05 -14.55 -16.98
N GLU A 118 -21.34 -14.58 -17.30
CA GLU A 118 -21.84 -14.91 -18.65
C GLU A 118 -21.39 -13.90 -19.72
N ASN A 119 -21.16 -12.64 -19.35
CA ASN A 119 -20.72 -11.60 -20.27
C ASN A 119 -19.20 -11.61 -20.52
N TYR A 120 -18.42 -12.41 -19.78
CA TYR A 120 -16.99 -12.54 -20.06
C TYR A 120 -16.78 -13.36 -21.32
N ARG A 121 -15.91 -12.86 -22.20
CA ARG A 121 -15.50 -13.57 -23.42
C ARG A 121 -14.56 -14.73 -23.11
N TYR A 122 -13.80 -14.59 -22.03
CA TYR A 122 -12.91 -15.60 -21.51
C TYR A 122 -12.73 -15.37 -20.02
N TRP A 123 -12.61 -16.44 -19.26
CA TRP A 123 -12.21 -16.39 -17.86
C TRP A 123 -11.50 -17.69 -17.53
N ALA A 124 -10.39 -17.64 -16.81
CA ALA A 124 -9.67 -18.84 -16.41
C ALA A 124 -8.88 -18.64 -15.11
N THR A 125 -8.46 -19.74 -14.51
CA THR A 125 -7.60 -19.81 -13.33
C THR A 125 -6.38 -20.69 -13.65
N PRO A 126 -5.36 -20.75 -12.76
CA PRO A 126 -4.27 -21.72 -12.89
C PRO A 126 -4.71 -23.19 -12.98
N TYR A 127 -5.96 -23.49 -12.62
CA TYR A 127 -6.52 -24.83 -12.51
C TYR A 127 -7.54 -25.14 -13.60
N SER A 128 -7.77 -24.20 -14.52
CA SER A 128 -8.68 -24.40 -15.65
C SER A 128 -8.06 -25.36 -16.66
N THR A 129 -8.85 -26.30 -17.16
CA THR A 129 -8.41 -27.32 -18.12
C THR A 129 -8.78 -27.00 -19.57
N TYR A 130 -9.61 -25.99 -19.78
CA TYR A 130 -9.97 -25.45 -21.10
C TYR A 130 -8.98 -24.35 -21.54
N THR A 131 -8.96 -24.10 -22.83
CA THR A 131 -8.27 -23.00 -23.50
C THR A 131 -9.25 -21.89 -23.87
N TYR A 132 -8.77 -20.88 -24.61
CA TYR A 132 -9.64 -19.84 -25.15
C TYR A 132 -10.69 -20.37 -26.13
N ASN A 133 -10.32 -21.34 -26.97
CA ASN A 133 -11.15 -21.76 -28.11
C ASN A 133 -12.32 -22.67 -27.72
N ASP A 134 -12.19 -23.36 -26.59
CA ASP A 134 -13.17 -24.29 -26.00
C ASP A 134 -13.77 -23.75 -24.69
N TYR A 135 -13.53 -22.47 -24.39
CA TYR A 135 -14.13 -21.80 -23.24
C TYR A 135 -15.65 -21.83 -23.31
N THR A 136 -16.28 -22.27 -22.22
CA THR A 136 -17.70 -22.05 -21.97
C THR A 136 -17.91 -21.51 -20.56
N PHE A 137 -18.89 -20.63 -20.38
CA PHE A 137 -19.27 -20.15 -19.05
C PHE A 137 -19.62 -21.29 -18.10
N LYS A 138 -20.24 -22.37 -18.61
CA LYS A 138 -20.61 -23.54 -17.82
C LYS A 138 -19.37 -24.23 -17.23
N ASP A 139 -18.36 -24.49 -18.06
CA ASP A 139 -17.14 -25.15 -17.62
C ASP A 139 -16.32 -24.24 -16.70
N ALA A 140 -16.23 -22.95 -17.03
CA ALA A 140 -15.59 -21.96 -16.17
C ALA A 140 -16.25 -21.89 -14.79
N LYS A 141 -17.59 -21.87 -14.71
CA LYS A 141 -18.33 -21.85 -13.44
C LYS A 141 -18.11 -23.13 -12.62
N ALA A 142 -18.03 -24.28 -13.27
CA ALA A 142 -17.77 -25.56 -12.60
C ALA A 142 -16.33 -25.66 -12.08
N GLN A 143 -15.34 -25.25 -12.88
CA GLN A 143 -13.92 -25.34 -12.53
C GLN A 143 -13.44 -24.18 -11.65
N GLY A 144 -14.11 -23.03 -11.68
CA GLY A 144 -13.71 -21.81 -11.00
C GLY A 144 -14.00 -21.75 -9.50
N THR A 145 -14.64 -22.78 -8.93
CA THR A 145 -14.93 -22.85 -7.50
C THR A 145 -13.64 -22.86 -6.68
N LEU A 146 -13.69 -22.31 -5.46
CA LEU A 146 -12.50 -22.24 -4.61
C LEU A 146 -11.95 -23.64 -4.28
N GLN A 147 -12.81 -24.65 -4.15
CA GLN A 147 -12.42 -26.04 -3.86
C GLN A 147 -11.53 -26.64 -4.96
N ASN A 148 -11.67 -26.18 -6.21
CA ASN A 148 -10.84 -26.61 -7.33
C ASN A 148 -9.56 -25.79 -7.49
N ARG A 149 -9.37 -24.76 -6.65
CA ARG A 149 -8.29 -23.77 -6.73
C ARG A 149 -7.43 -23.83 -5.48
N GLN A 150 -6.80 -24.98 -5.29
CA GLN A 150 -6.04 -25.32 -4.08
C GLN A 150 -4.60 -25.68 -4.46
N TYR A 151 -3.64 -25.32 -3.63
CA TYR A 151 -2.26 -25.77 -3.76
C TYR A 151 -1.65 -26.05 -2.40
N ASP A 152 -0.63 -26.91 -2.38
CA ASP A 152 0.14 -27.18 -1.17
C ASP A 152 1.23 -26.12 -1.01
N VAL A 153 1.08 -25.26 0.00
CA VAL A 153 2.10 -24.27 0.37
C VAL A 153 3.25 -24.92 1.16
N ALA A 154 2.96 -26.04 1.84
CA ALA A 154 3.92 -26.94 2.45
C ALA A 154 3.32 -28.36 2.48
N PRO A 155 4.12 -29.43 2.68
CA PRO A 155 3.59 -30.79 2.75
C PRO A 155 2.48 -30.94 3.80
N GLY A 156 1.26 -31.28 3.36
CA GLY A 156 0.09 -31.41 4.24
C GLY A 156 -0.63 -30.10 4.59
N PHE A 157 -0.17 -28.96 4.06
CA PHE A 157 -0.79 -27.65 4.22
C PHE A 157 -1.28 -27.14 2.87
N THR A 158 -2.57 -27.34 2.62
CA THR A 158 -3.24 -26.92 1.38
C THR A 158 -3.99 -25.61 1.63
N VAL A 159 -3.78 -24.62 0.78
CA VAL A 159 -4.47 -23.32 0.86
C VAL A 159 -5.04 -22.91 -0.51
N PRO A 160 -6.06 -22.05 -0.53
CA PRO A 160 -6.65 -21.58 -1.77
C PRO A 160 -5.75 -20.60 -2.54
N ASP A 161 -5.96 -20.51 -3.86
CA ASP A 161 -5.34 -19.52 -4.74
C ASP A 161 -6.41 -18.73 -5.51
N ALA A 162 -6.43 -17.42 -5.28
CA ALA A 162 -7.45 -16.52 -5.81
C ALA A 162 -7.09 -15.90 -7.19
N SER A 163 -6.00 -16.33 -7.84
CA SER A 163 -5.58 -15.82 -9.15
C SER A 163 -6.55 -16.18 -10.28
N TYR A 164 -6.78 -15.26 -11.22
CA TYR A 164 -7.62 -15.47 -12.41
C TYR A 164 -7.26 -14.50 -13.54
N VAL A 165 -7.67 -14.84 -14.77
CA VAL A 165 -7.67 -13.94 -15.92
C VAL A 165 -9.10 -13.78 -16.43
N ALA A 166 -9.46 -12.58 -16.89
CA ALA A 166 -10.76 -12.30 -17.50
C ALA A 166 -10.60 -11.46 -18.77
N GLU A 167 -11.41 -11.76 -19.80
CA GLU A 167 -11.63 -10.88 -20.96
C GLU A 167 -13.03 -10.24 -20.84
N PRO A 168 -13.15 -9.08 -20.18
CA PRO A 168 -14.44 -8.42 -20.02
C PRO A 168 -14.92 -7.71 -21.29
N VAL A 169 -13.98 -7.27 -22.13
CA VAL A 169 -14.24 -6.66 -23.43
C VAL A 169 -13.25 -7.22 -24.45
N GLU A 170 -13.63 -7.16 -25.72
CA GLU A 170 -12.81 -7.71 -26.79
C GLU A 170 -11.41 -7.11 -26.81
N GLY A 171 -10.39 -7.98 -26.78
CA GLY A 171 -9.00 -7.58 -26.92
C GLY A 171 -8.30 -7.22 -25.62
N LEU A 172 -9.00 -7.12 -24.49
CA LEU A 172 -8.41 -6.77 -23.19
C LEU A 172 -8.47 -7.94 -22.21
N TRP A 173 -7.32 -8.42 -21.76
CA TRP A 173 -7.21 -9.40 -20.69
C TRP A 173 -6.73 -8.71 -19.41
N LEU A 174 -7.50 -8.90 -18.33
CA LEU A 174 -7.14 -8.50 -16.98
C LEU A 174 -6.66 -9.72 -16.21
N LEU A 175 -5.40 -9.72 -15.80
CA LEU A 175 -4.76 -10.81 -15.06
C LEU A 175 -4.59 -10.41 -13.59
N ALA A 176 -5.46 -10.96 -12.74
CA ALA A 176 -5.40 -10.80 -11.30
C ALA A 176 -4.49 -11.89 -10.70
N ILE A 177 -3.43 -11.49 -10.02
CA ILE A 177 -2.50 -12.43 -9.35
C ILE A 177 -2.70 -12.32 -7.84
N ASP A 178 -2.97 -13.46 -7.19
CA ASP A 178 -2.99 -13.58 -5.74
C ASP A 178 -1.55 -13.81 -5.24
N GLY A 179 -0.92 -12.74 -4.76
CA GLY A 179 0.42 -12.79 -4.20
C GLY A 179 0.48 -13.24 -2.74
N ASN A 180 -0.65 -13.48 -2.07
CA ASN A 180 -0.64 -13.86 -0.67
C ASN A 180 0.00 -15.24 -0.51
N THR A 181 0.87 -15.36 0.48
CA THR A 181 1.55 -16.62 0.80
C THR A 181 1.46 -16.90 2.29
N TYR A 182 0.64 -17.88 2.66
CA TYR A 182 0.44 -18.28 4.05
C TYR A 182 1.32 -19.48 4.38
N ILE A 183 2.53 -19.22 4.85
CA ILE A 183 3.50 -20.27 5.22
C ILE A 183 3.21 -20.72 6.66
N PRO A 184 3.11 -22.04 6.96
CA PRO A 184 2.88 -22.50 8.32
C PRO A 184 4.02 -22.09 9.28
N LYS A 185 3.66 -21.79 10.52
CA LYS A 185 4.57 -21.48 11.64
C LYS A 185 5.17 -22.76 12.21
N ASP A 186 4.34 -23.79 12.36
CA ASP A 186 4.72 -25.14 12.78
C ASP A 186 4.20 -26.17 11.77
N SER A 187 5.13 -26.94 11.18
CA SER A 187 4.83 -28.00 10.22
C SER A 187 4.14 -29.22 10.84
N ASN A 188 4.15 -29.36 12.17
CA ASN A 188 3.40 -30.38 12.90
C ASN A 188 2.06 -29.83 13.45
N GLY A 189 1.79 -28.54 13.24
CA GLY A 189 0.55 -27.90 13.68
C GLY A 189 -0.65 -28.29 12.81
N ASN A 190 -1.84 -27.89 13.24
CA ASN A 190 -3.09 -28.20 12.53
C ASN A 190 -3.20 -27.37 11.23
N PRO A 191 -3.30 -28.00 10.05
CA PRO A 191 -3.46 -27.28 8.78
C PRO A 191 -4.77 -26.50 8.65
N ALA A 192 -5.82 -26.89 9.37
CA ALA A 192 -7.11 -26.19 9.35
C ALA A 192 -7.14 -24.94 10.25
N GLU A 193 -6.10 -24.73 11.08
CA GLU A 193 -6.06 -23.61 12.02
C GLU A 193 -5.34 -22.40 11.43
N SER A 194 -6.09 -21.35 11.09
CA SER A 194 -5.52 -20.13 10.48
C SER A 194 -4.42 -19.47 11.34
N SER A 195 -4.49 -19.63 12.68
CA SER A 195 -3.50 -19.07 13.60
C SER A 195 -2.10 -19.67 13.40
N ASN A 196 -2.00 -20.89 12.84
CA ASN A 196 -0.75 -21.56 12.53
C ASN A 196 -0.08 -21.00 11.26
N TYR A 197 -0.67 -20.04 10.56
CA TYR A 197 -0.05 -19.45 9.37
C TYR A 197 0.58 -18.09 9.68
N ARG A 198 1.70 -17.79 9.01
CA ARG A 198 2.30 -16.45 9.00
C ARG A 198 1.45 -15.50 8.15
N GLY A 199 1.49 -14.20 8.48
CA GLY A 199 0.88 -13.16 7.66
C GLY A 199 1.57 -13.07 6.30
N ALA A 200 0.84 -12.57 5.30
CA ALA A 200 1.28 -12.52 3.91
C ALA A 200 2.09 -11.24 3.56
N ASP A 201 2.82 -10.65 4.50
CA ASP A 201 3.39 -9.30 4.33
C ASP A 201 4.52 -9.18 3.28
N LEU A 202 5.15 -10.28 2.87
CA LEU A 202 6.36 -10.25 2.03
C LEU A 202 6.11 -10.38 0.52
N GLY A 203 4.85 -10.61 0.12
CA GLY A 203 4.44 -10.65 -1.27
C GLY A 203 5.29 -11.54 -2.17
N TYR A 204 5.77 -10.98 -3.28
CA TYR A 204 6.43 -11.73 -4.35
C TYR A 204 7.72 -12.45 -3.95
N ASN A 205 8.42 -11.99 -2.91
CA ASN A 205 9.60 -12.70 -2.39
C ASN A 205 9.24 -14.12 -1.94
N ASN A 206 8.03 -14.32 -1.38
CA ASN A 206 7.51 -15.64 -1.02
C ASN A 206 6.85 -16.35 -2.21
N VAL A 207 6.22 -15.63 -3.14
CA VAL A 207 5.60 -16.21 -4.34
C VAL A 207 6.61 -17.01 -5.16
N LEU A 208 7.83 -16.47 -5.35
CA LEU A 208 8.86 -17.14 -6.14
C LEU A 208 9.20 -18.55 -5.63
N SER A 209 9.21 -18.74 -4.31
CA SER A 209 9.57 -20.02 -3.69
C SER A 209 8.38 -20.92 -3.39
N ASN A 210 7.18 -20.37 -3.19
CA ASN A 210 6.02 -21.12 -2.67
C ASN A 210 4.82 -21.21 -3.64
N LYS A 211 4.80 -20.44 -4.73
CA LYS A 211 3.71 -20.42 -5.74
C LYS A 211 4.26 -20.51 -7.16
N ALA A 212 5.25 -21.38 -7.40
CA ALA A 212 5.89 -21.52 -8.71
C ALA A 212 4.92 -21.89 -9.84
N HIS A 213 3.78 -22.54 -9.53
CA HIS A 213 2.72 -22.81 -10.50
C HIS A 213 2.13 -21.54 -11.11
N ILE A 214 2.04 -20.45 -10.35
CA ILE A 214 1.57 -19.15 -10.86
C ILE A 214 2.50 -18.60 -11.92
N ILE A 215 3.82 -18.70 -11.74
CA ILE A 215 4.80 -18.19 -12.71
C ILE A 215 4.63 -18.92 -14.06
N ASN A 216 4.49 -20.25 -14.01
CA ASN A 216 4.28 -21.06 -15.22
C ASN A 216 2.93 -20.76 -15.89
N TRP A 217 1.89 -20.53 -15.09
CA TRP A 217 0.58 -20.18 -15.61
C TRP A 217 0.56 -18.78 -16.24
N VAL A 218 1.16 -17.78 -15.58
CA VAL A 218 1.33 -16.43 -16.11
C VAL A 218 2.05 -16.46 -17.45
N LYS A 219 3.12 -17.26 -17.57
CA LYS A 219 3.83 -17.45 -18.84
C LYS A 219 2.94 -18.00 -19.94
N SER A 220 2.09 -18.97 -19.60
CA SER A 220 1.12 -19.54 -20.55
C SER A 220 0.06 -18.51 -20.96
N ILE A 221 -0.49 -17.75 -20.01
CA ILE A 221 -1.46 -16.69 -20.28
C ILE A 221 -0.87 -15.57 -21.15
N ALA A 222 0.35 -15.12 -20.87
CA ALA A 222 1.01 -14.09 -21.66
C ALA A 222 1.32 -14.57 -23.09
N ALA A 223 1.78 -15.81 -23.24
CA ALA A 223 1.98 -16.42 -24.55
C ALA A 223 0.67 -16.52 -25.35
N GLU A 224 -0.42 -16.90 -24.68
CA GLU A 224 -1.74 -17.02 -25.31
C GLU A 224 -2.35 -15.66 -25.66
N ALA A 225 -2.23 -14.66 -24.78
CA ALA A 225 -2.60 -13.27 -25.06
C ALA A 225 -1.88 -12.76 -26.31
N LYS A 226 -0.57 -13.01 -26.43
CA LYS A 226 0.21 -12.67 -27.62
C LYS A 226 -0.28 -13.41 -28.86
N ARG A 227 -0.54 -14.73 -28.77
CA ARG A 227 -1.05 -15.54 -29.89
C ARG A 227 -2.39 -15.02 -30.40
N LEU A 228 -3.25 -14.55 -29.49
CA LEU A 228 -4.59 -14.05 -29.77
C LEU A 228 -4.65 -12.53 -29.98
N ASN A 229 -3.51 -11.85 -30.01
CA ASN A 229 -3.40 -10.39 -30.14
C ASN A 229 -4.25 -9.62 -29.10
N LYS A 230 -4.16 -10.04 -27.83
CA LYS A 230 -4.82 -9.42 -26.68
C LYS A 230 -3.84 -8.54 -25.92
N THR A 231 -4.31 -7.39 -25.45
CA THR A 231 -3.60 -6.57 -24.48
C THR A 231 -3.76 -7.20 -23.10
N LEU A 232 -2.65 -7.62 -22.48
CA LEU A 232 -2.63 -8.18 -21.14
C LEU A 232 -2.25 -7.09 -20.12
N VAL A 233 -3.14 -6.80 -19.18
CA VAL A 233 -2.89 -5.90 -18.04
C VAL A 233 -2.91 -6.73 -16.77
N ALA A 234 -1.75 -6.84 -16.11
CA ALA A 234 -1.65 -7.55 -14.83
C ALA A 234 -1.90 -6.61 -13.65
N PHE A 235 -2.50 -7.12 -12.58
CA PHE A 235 -2.57 -6.44 -11.31
C PHE A 235 -2.51 -7.43 -10.16
N SER A 236 -1.90 -6.99 -9.06
CA SER A 236 -1.77 -7.74 -7.82
C SER A 236 -1.64 -6.77 -6.66
N HIS A 237 -1.66 -7.28 -5.44
CA HIS A 237 -1.46 -6.42 -4.28
C HIS A 237 -0.02 -5.93 -4.12
N TYR A 238 0.99 -6.74 -4.45
CA TYR A 238 2.38 -6.45 -4.10
C TYR A 238 3.16 -5.83 -5.25
N PRO A 239 4.15 -4.96 -4.99
CA PRO A 239 5.07 -4.49 -6.03
C PRO A 239 5.90 -5.64 -6.62
N MET A 240 6.12 -5.64 -7.94
CA MET A 240 7.06 -6.55 -8.62
C MET A 240 8.46 -5.97 -8.77
N VAL A 241 8.62 -4.66 -8.58
CA VAL A 241 9.88 -3.92 -8.76
C VAL A 241 10.22 -3.18 -7.47
N ASP A 242 11.51 -2.96 -7.22
CA ASP A 242 11.99 -2.09 -6.14
C ASP A 242 11.31 -0.71 -6.23
N PHE A 243 10.64 -0.33 -5.14
CA PHE A 243 9.82 0.88 -5.01
C PHE A 243 10.58 2.04 -4.33
N ASN A 244 11.90 1.95 -4.26
CA ASN A 244 12.80 2.99 -3.77
C ASN A 244 13.77 3.41 -4.89
N ASP A 245 13.43 3.21 -6.16
CA ASP A 245 14.25 3.55 -7.32
C ASP A 245 15.69 2.99 -7.28
N GLY A 246 15.86 1.82 -6.69
CA GLY A 246 17.18 1.20 -6.53
C GLY A 246 18.06 1.83 -5.44
N ALA A 247 17.52 2.76 -4.66
CA ALA A 247 18.19 3.33 -3.49
C ALA A 247 18.13 2.44 -2.24
N SER A 248 17.49 1.26 -2.32
CA SER A 248 17.37 0.31 -1.21
C SER A 248 18.70 -0.01 -0.50
N PRO A 249 19.85 -0.22 -1.19
CA PRO A 249 21.14 -0.42 -0.53
C PRO A 249 21.59 0.77 0.33
N GLN A 250 21.39 2.00 -0.15
CA GLN A 250 21.75 3.24 0.53
C GLN A 250 20.83 3.47 1.73
N ILE A 251 19.53 3.24 1.57
CA ILE A 251 18.55 3.30 2.67
C ILE A 251 18.91 2.25 3.74
N ALA A 252 19.27 1.03 3.34
CA ALA A 252 19.66 -0.02 4.27
C ALA A 252 20.94 0.33 5.04
N GLN A 253 21.89 1.01 4.40
CA GLN A 253 23.11 1.50 5.05
C GLN A 253 22.81 2.61 6.06
N PHE A 254 21.88 3.51 5.73
CA PHE A 254 21.57 4.69 6.53
C PHE A 254 20.57 4.41 7.66
N MET A 255 19.43 3.78 7.34
CA MET A 255 18.35 3.48 8.29
C MET A 255 18.53 2.13 9.00
N GLY A 256 19.24 1.19 8.36
CA GLY A 256 19.35 -0.19 8.80
C GLY A 256 18.43 -1.16 8.03
N ARG A 257 18.89 -2.40 7.82
CA ARG A 257 18.25 -3.41 6.94
C ARG A 257 16.83 -3.82 7.33
N ASN A 258 16.42 -3.62 8.58
CA ASN A 258 15.11 -3.99 9.10
C ASN A 258 14.18 -2.79 9.31
N LYS A 259 14.54 -1.63 8.77
CA LYS A 259 13.76 -0.39 8.87
C LYS A 259 13.12 -0.06 7.52
N TRP A 260 12.24 0.94 7.50
CA TRP A 260 11.72 1.52 6.26
C TRP A 260 10.98 0.54 5.34
N GLN A 261 10.46 -0.55 5.91
CA GLN A 261 9.80 -1.62 5.17
C GLN A 261 10.71 -2.28 4.10
N LEU A 262 12.04 -2.21 4.25
CA LEU A 262 13.00 -2.77 3.30
C LEU A 262 12.83 -4.29 3.11
N ASN A 263 12.30 -4.99 4.11
CA ASN A 263 11.97 -6.41 4.01
C ASN A 263 10.83 -6.71 3.01
N ARG A 264 10.02 -5.71 2.64
CA ARG A 264 8.93 -5.81 1.66
C ARG A 264 9.37 -5.48 0.24
N VAL A 265 10.59 -4.97 0.05
CA VAL A 265 11.14 -4.69 -1.28
C VAL A 265 11.30 -6.01 -2.04
N PRO A 266 10.70 -6.15 -3.25
CA PRO A 266 10.88 -7.36 -4.04
C PRO A 266 12.34 -7.46 -4.51
N ILE A 267 12.92 -8.65 -4.43
CA ILE A 267 14.26 -8.89 -4.98
C ILE A 267 14.23 -8.76 -6.51
N GLU A 268 15.33 -8.36 -7.12
CA GLU A 268 15.44 -8.13 -8.57
C GLU A 268 14.98 -9.34 -9.42
N ALA A 269 15.18 -10.56 -8.92
CA ALA A 269 14.72 -11.77 -9.58
C ALA A 269 13.20 -11.81 -9.81
N VAL A 270 12.39 -11.15 -8.96
CA VAL A 270 10.94 -11.03 -9.15
C VAL A 270 10.65 -10.33 -10.47
N ALA A 271 11.19 -9.12 -10.66
CA ALA A 271 10.98 -8.33 -11.86
C ALA A 271 11.45 -9.09 -13.11
N GLN A 272 12.61 -9.75 -13.03
CA GLN A 272 13.16 -10.52 -14.14
C GLN A 272 12.26 -11.69 -14.54
N ILE A 273 11.82 -12.49 -13.57
CA ILE A 273 10.99 -13.68 -13.81
C ILE A 273 9.64 -13.30 -14.44
N PHE A 274 8.98 -12.26 -13.93
CA PHE A 274 7.66 -11.86 -14.45
C PHE A 274 7.76 -11.13 -15.80
N ALA A 275 8.81 -10.34 -16.03
CA ALA A 275 9.10 -9.77 -17.35
C ALA A 275 9.35 -10.88 -18.39
N ASP A 276 10.17 -11.89 -18.05
CA ASP A 276 10.46 -13.01 -18.93
C ASP A 276 9.28 -13.99 -19.08
N ALA A 277 8.35 -14.00 -18.12
CA ALA A 277 7.06 -14.66 -18.28
C ALA A 277 6.12 -13.90 -19.24
N GLY A 278 6.45 -12.66 -19.62
CA GLY A 278 5.71 -11.89 -20.61
C GLY A 278 4.75 -10.84 -20.04
N ILE A 279 4.83 -10.52 -18.74
CA ILE A 279 4.14 -9.35 -18.20
C ILE A 279 4.92 -8.10 -18.61
N THR A 280 4.23 -7.17 -19.29
CA THR A 280 4.80 -5.89 -19.71
C THR A 280 4.34 -4.72 -18.85
N ILE A 281 3.11 -4.78 -18.33
CA ILE A 281 2.53 -3.78 -17.42
C ILE A 281 1.87 -4.48 -16.24
N HIS A 282 2.19 -4.01 -15.04
CA HIS A 282 1.66 -4.49 -13.77
C HIS A 282 1.23 -3.32 -12.89
N PHE A 283 0.04 -3.41 -12.29
CA PHE A 283 -0.43 -2.48 -11.26
C PHE A 283 -0.36 -3.15 -9.88
N GLY A 284 0.49 -2.61 -9.02
CA GLY A 284 0.67 -3.03 -7.62
C GLY A 284 0.04 -2.05 -6.63
N GLY A 285 -0.09 -2.48 -5.38
CA GLY A 285 -0.53 -1.68 -4.23
C GLY A 285 0.42 -1.84 -3.03
N HIS A 286 -0.14 -2.18 -1.86
CA HIS A 286 0.56 -2.54 -0.62
C HIS A 286 1.37 -1.42 0.08
N MET A 287 2.21 -0.71 -0.66
CA MET A 287 3.14 0.28 -0.08
C MET A 287 2.50 1.63 0.19
N HIS A 288 1.29 1.88 -0.33
CA HIS A 288 0.56 3.14 -0.23
C HIS A 288 1.35 4.33 -0.80
N ILE A 289 2.05 4.11 -1.92
CA ILE A 289 2.83 5.13 -2.61
C ILE A 289 2.38 5.26 -4.06
N ASN A 290 2.54 6.47 -4.59
CA ASN A 290 2.52 6.74 -6.02
C ASN A 290 3.94 6.60 -6.57
N ASP A 291 4.19 5.57 -7.38
CA ASP A 291 5.52 5.32 -7.95
C ASP A 291 5.41 4.50 -9.25
N THR A 292 6.46 4.53 -10.08
CA THR A 292 6.56 3.74 -11.31
C THR A 292 7.99 3.23 -11.52
N GLY A 293 8.16 1.92 -11.37
CA GLY A 293 9.44 1.24 -11.61
C GLY A 293 9.48 0.55 -12.98
N ILE A 294 10.61 0.68 -13.69
CA ILE A 294 10.86 -0.03 -14.96
C ILE A 294 12.05 -0.97 -14.78
N ARG A 295 11.91 -2.21 -15.23
CA ARG A 295 13.01 -3.18 -15.28
C ARG A 295 13.06 -3.87 -16.64
N THR A 296 14.25 -3.95 -17.21
CA THR A 296 14.52 -4.67 -18.46
C THR A 296 15.46 -5.83 -18.16
N THR A 297 15.06 -7.03 -18.58
CA THR A 297 15.85 -8.26 -18.37
C THR A 297 16.99 -8.36 -19.36
N ALA A 298 17.93 -9.27 -19.10
CA ALA A 298 19.01 -9.58 -20.04
C ALA A 298 18.49 -10.09 -21.40
N ALA A 299 17.28 -10.66 -21.45
CA ALA A 299 16.62 -11.10 -22.68
C ALA A 299 15.93 -9.95 -23.45
N GLY A 300 15.94 -8.73 -22.90
CA GLY A 300 15.31 -7.55 -23.49
C GLY A 300 13.82 -7.39 -23.17
N ASN A 301 13.24 -8.26 -22.32
CA ASN A 301 11.85 -8.10 -21.88
C ASN A 301 11.76 -6.97 -20.85
N THR A 302 10.74 -6.12 -20.96
CA THR A 302 10.57 -4.96 -20.07
C THR A 302 9.27 -5.07 -19.30
N LEU A 303 9.36 -4.86 -17.99
CA LEU A 303 8.24 -4.76 -17.06
C LEU A 303 8.13 -3.33 -16.53
N LEU A 304 6.95 -2.72 -16.74
CA LEU A 304 6.50 -1.51 -16.09
C LEU A 304 5.65 -1.88 -14.86
N ASN A 305 6.13 -1.59 -13.66
CA ASN A 305 5.38 -1.75 -12.42
C ASN A 305 4.87 -0.39 -11.92
N VAL A 306 3.56 -0.19 -11.96
CA VAL A 306 2.91 1.02 -11.46
C VAL A 306 2.38 0.76 -10.06
N GLN A 307 2.89 1.49 -9.08
CA GLN A 307 2.35 1.48 -7.73
C GLN A 307 1.14 2.41 -7.67
N THR A 308 0.00 1.83 -7.32
CA THR A 308 -1.24 2.55 -7.10
C THR A 308 -1.24 3.08 -5.66
N PRO A 309 -1.35 4.40 -5.45
CA PRO A 309 -1.44 4.96 -4.11
C PRO A 309 -2.72 4.51 -3.42
N SER A 310 -2.72 4.54 -2.08
CA SER A 310 -3.90 4.18 -1.30
C SER A 310 -4.90 5.32 -1.30
N LEU A 311 -6.19 5.00 -1.42
CA LEU A 311 -7.26 5.96 -1.19
C LEU A 311 -7.34 6.42 0.27
N ALA A 312 -6.68 5.73 1.21
CA ALA A 312 -6.72 6.00 2.65
C ALA A 312 -5.43 6.63 3.21
N ALA A 313 -4.45 6.94 2.36
CA ALA A 313 -3.16 7.52 2.77
C ALA A 313 -2.79 8.71 1.89
N TYR A 314 -1.84 9.52 2.33
CA TYR A 314 -1.32 10.61 1.52
C TYR A 314 -0.44 10.06 0.39
N ILE A 315 -0.54 10.53 -0.87
CA ILE A 315 -1.64 11.35 -1.39
C ILE A 315 -2.78 10.44 -1.87
N PRO A 316 -4.05 10.67 -1.46
CA PRO A 316 -5.14 9.81 -1.87
C PRO A 316 -5.37 9.97 -3.37
N ALA A 317 -5.21 8.88 -4.13
CA ALA A 317 -5.34 8.91 -5.58
C ALA A 317 -5.71 7.53 -6.15
N TYR A 318 -6.06 7.50 -7.43
CA TYR A 318 -6.15 6.26 -8.20
C TYR A 318 -5.47 6.42 -9.57
N LYS A 319 -5.16 5.30 -10.24
CA LYS A 319 -4.57 5.28 -11.58
C LYS A 319 -5.64 5.13 -12.66
N LEU A 320 -5.62 5.99 -13.66
CA LEU A 320 -6.42 5.86 -14.88
C LEU A 320 -5.54 5.35 -16.01
N LEU A 321 -5.86 4.16 -16.53
CA LEU A 321 -5.19 3.57 -17.68
C LEU A 321 -6.04 3.77 -18.94
N THR A 322 -5.48 4.42 -19.95
CA THR A 322 -6.07 4.54 -21.29
C THR A 322 -5.21 3.78 -22.29
N LEU A 323 -5.82 2.88 -23.07
CA LEU A 323 -5.13 2.06 -24.07
C LEU A 323 -5.35 2.64 -25.47
N HIS A 324 -4.26 2.90 -26.19
CA HIS A 324 -4.23 3.49 -27.53
C HIS A 324 -3.56 2.52 -28.51
N GLY A 325 -4.27 1.45 -28.88
CA GLY A 325 -3.69 0.40 -29.72
C GLY A 325 -2.46 -0.23 -29.06
N THR A 326 -1.26 0.11 -29.53
CA THR A 326 0.01 -0.42 -29.01
C THR A 326 0.64 0.42 -27.89
N THR A 327 0.08 1.59 -27.56
CA THR A 327 0.57 2.43 -26.45
C THR A 327 -0.44 2.49 -25.31
N ALA A 328 0.05 2.84 -24.12
CA ALA A 328 -0.75 3.03 -22.92
C ALA A 328 -0.42 4.38 -22.30
N GLU A 329 -1.45 5.08 -21.82
CA GLU A 329 -1.35 6.30 -21.04
C GLU A 329 -1.81 6.00 -19.61
N ILE A 330 -1.03 6.46 -18.62
CA ILE A 330 -1.30 6.22 -17.20
C ILE A 330 -1.30 7.58 -16.49
N GLU A 331 -2.47 7.99 -16.04
CA GLU A 331 -2.66 9.23 -15.29
C GLU A 331 -2.90 8.90 -13.80
N THR A 332 -2.38 9.73 -12.91
CA THR A 332 -2.70 9.63 -11.47
C THR A 332 -3.73 10.69 -11.11
N ILE A 333 -4.94 10.26 -10.77
CA ILE A 333 -6.05 11.14 -10.41
C ILE A 333 -6.08 11.30 -8.89
N THR A 334 -5.67 12.47 -8.40
CA THR A 334 -5.72 12.81 -6.98
C THR A 334 -7.15 13.05 -6.51
N ILE A 335 -7.42 12.71 -5.25
CA ILE A 335 -8.71 12.87 -4.58
C ILE A 335 -8.57 13.97 -3.54
N ASP A 336 -9.04 15.16 -3.88
CA ASP A 336 -8.99 16.31 -2.96
C ASP A 336 -10.19 16.33 -2.02
N ASP A 337 -11.39 16.54 -2.57
CA ASP A 337 -12.63 16.65 -1.81
C ASP A 337 -13.42 15.34 -1.79
N VAL A 338 -13.69 14.83 -0.59
CA VAL A 338 -14.60 13.71 -0.36
C VAL A 338 -15.77 14.18 0.51
N LYS A 339 -16.98 14.11 -0.02
CA LYS A 339 -18.18 14.54 0.72
C LYS A 339 -18.32 13.76 2.03
N GLY A 340 -18.36 14.49 3.15
CA GLY A 340 -18.53 13.91 4.48
C GLY A 340 -17.29 13.22 5.04
N PHE A 341 -16.08 13.52 4.53
CA PHE A 341 -14.84 12.99 5.10
C PHE A 341 -14.65 13.32 6.59
N ASP A 342 -15.27 14.40 7.05
CA ASP A 342 -15.22 14.94 8.41
C ASP A 342 -16.34 14.42 9.33
N VAL A 343 -17.20 13.50 8.85
CA VAL A 343 -18.36 13.00 9.60
C VAL A 343 -17.99 12.38 10.96
N LEU A 344 -16.76 11.86 11.09
CA LEU A 344 -16.24 11.24 12.32
C LEU A 344 -15.49 12.22 13.23
N PHE A 345 -15.30 13.49 12.85
CA PHE A 345 -14.57 14.46 13.66
C PHE A 345 -15.10 14.63 15.09
N PRO A 346 -16.43 14.67 15.35
CA PRO A 346 -16.94 14.73 16.71
C PRO A 346 -16.49 13.55 17.59
N LEU A 347 -16.31 12.37 16.99
CA LEU A 347 -15.82 11.19 17.70
C LEU A 347 -14.32 11.34 18.03
N TYR A 348 -13.51 11.86 17.11
CA TYR A 348 -12.10 12.16 17.39
C TYR A 348 -11.92 13.30 18.39
N GLU A 349 -12.81 14.29 18.43
CA GLU A 349 -12.80 15.31 19.49
C GLU A 349 -13.03 14.70 20.88
N MET A 350 -13.95 13.75 20.96
CA MET A 350 -14.24 13.00 22.17
C MET A 350 -13.03 12.17 22.61
N GLU A 351 -12.37 11.46 21.68
CA GLU A 351 -11.11 10.74 21.95
C GLU A 351 -10.03 11.70 22.45
N TYR A 352 -9.81 12.82 21.77
CA TYR A 352 -8.79 13.80 22.13
C TYR A 352 -9.01 14.34 23.55
N ALA A 353 -10.25 14.67 23.90
CA ALA A 353 -10.61 15.15 25.24
C ALA A 353 -10.30 14.08 26.30
N TYR A 354 -10.60 12.82 26.02
CA TYR A 354 -10.27 11.71 26.90
C TYR A 354 -8.75 11.54 27.08
N LEU A 355 -7.98 11.46 25.98
CA LEU A 355 -6.52 11.34 26.01
C LEU A 355 -5.87 12.50 26.77
N LYS A 356 -6.37 13.72 26.57
CA LYS A 356 -5.90 14.90 27.31
C LYS A 356 -6.21 14.79 28.80
N SER A 357 -7.41 14.33 29.17
CA SER A 357 -7.81 14.17 30.57
C SER A 357 -7.00 13.12 31.34
N THR A 358 -6.47 12.12 30.62
CA THR A 358 -5.63 11.05 31.19
C THR A 358 -4.14 11.42 31.25
N GLY A 359 -3.75 12.60 30.75
CA GLY A 359 -2.36 13.04 30.75
C GLY A 359 -1.46 12.28 29.76
N LYS A 360 -2.04 11.71 28.69
CA LYS A 360 -1.25 11.08 27.61
C LYS A 360 -0.31 12.13 27.01
N LYS A 361 0.98 11.80 26.85
CA LYS A 361 2.02 12.75 26.39
C LYS A 361 2.04 12.91 24.87
N ASP A 362 1.94 11.80 24.15
CA ASP A 362 2.08 11.75 22.69
C ASP A 362 0.70 11.75 21.99
N ILE A 363 -0.14 12.72 22.35
CA ILE A 363 -1.45 12.89 21.68
C ILE A 363 -1.20 13.47 20.29
N TRP A 364 -1.98 13.03 19.31
CA TRP A 364 -2.01 13.62 17.98
C TRP A 364 -2.47 15.09 18.02
N ASN A 365 -2.12 15.91 17.04
CA ASN A 365 -2.43 17.35 17.05
C ASN A 365 -3.89 17.62 16.67
N LYS A 366 -4.67 18.24 17.58
CA LYS A 366 -6.11 18.53 17.40
C LYS A 366 -6.44 19.35 16.14
N GLU A 367 -5.49 20.15 15.66
CA GLU A 367 -5.68 21.00 14.49
C GLU A 367 -6.01 20.22 13.20
N ILE A 368 -5.70 18.91 13.15
CA ILE A 368 -6.14 18.02 12.05
C ILE A 368 -7.66 18.09 11.82
N LEU A 369 -8.46 18.29 12.88
CA LEU A 369 -9.91 18.37 12.81
C LEU A 369 -10.44 19.70 12.23
N LYS A 370 -9.54 20.64 11.88
CA LYS A 370 -9.88 21.89 11.20
C LYS A 370 -9.65 21.83 9.68
N THR A 371 -9.10 20.73 9.18
CA THR A 371 -8.87 20.50 7.74
C THR A 371 -10.18 20.62 6.96
N LYS A 372 -10.08 21.06 5.70
CA LYS A 372 -11.24 21.45 4.87
C LYS A 372 -11.49 20.55 3.67
N SER A 373 -10.51 19.73 3.31
CA SER A 373 -10.61 18.70 2.29
C SER A 373 -10.00 17.39 2.80
N TYR A 374 -10.28 16.29 2.10
CA TYR A 374 -9.75 14.99 2.44
C TYR A 374 -8.23 14.91 2.18
N HIS A 375 -7.74 15.56 1.13
CA HIS A 375 -6.31 15.73 0.89
C HIS A 375 -5.64 16.50 2.05
N ALA A 376 -6.19 17.62 2.50
CA ALA A 376 -5.64 18.33 3.66
C ALA A 376 -5.63 17.47 4.93
N PHE A 377 -6.65 16.64 5.14
CA PHE A 377 -6.69 15.68 6.24
C PHE A 377 -5.59 14.61 6.14
N THR A 378 -5.41 13.99 4.97
CA THR A 378 -4.40 12.94 4.76
C THR A 378 -2.97 13.48 4.81
N ASP A 379 -2.71 14.68 4.30
CA ASP A 379 -1.41 15.38 4.46
C ASP A 379 -1.11 15.65 5.94
N PHE A 380 -2.09 16.16 6.69
CA PHE A 380 -1.93 16.36 8.12
C PHE A 380 -1.69 15.03 8.84
N HIS A 381 -2.43 13.99 8.50
CA HIS A 381 -2.23 12.65 9.04
C HIS A 381 -0.80 12.13 8.76
N LEU A 382 -0.26 12.34 7.55
CA LEU A 382 1.13 12.00 7.24
C LEU A 382 2.11 12.76 8.15
N LYS A 383 1.92 14.07 8.38
CA LYS A 383 2.75 14.86 9.30
C LYS A 383 2.78 14.27 10.70
N GLU A 384 1.62 13.83 11.21
CA GLU A 384 1.53 13.20 12.52
C GLU A 384 2.11 11.78 12.53
N LEU A 385 1.99 11.01 11.44
CA LEU A 385 2.69 9.73 11.28
C LEU A 385 4.21 9.90 11.32
N VAL A 386 4.74 10.92 10.64
CA VAL A 386 6.18 11.24 10.69
C VAL A 386 6.60 11.53 12.11
N ARG A 387 5.88 12.41 12.82
CA ARG A 387 6.22 12.83 14.19
C ARG A 387 6.10 11.71 15.22
N LEU A 388 5.00 10.94 15.16
CA LEU A 388 4.64 9.98 16.20
C LEU A 388 5.17 8.57 15.96
N ARG A 389 5.46 8.20 14.70
CA ARG A 389 5.80 6.83 14.32
C ARG A 389 7.09 6.76 13.53
N PHE A 390 7.15 7.36 12.33
CA PHE A 390 8.27 7.10 11.44
C PHE A 390 9.59 7.67 11.97
N LEU A 391 9.60 8.89 12.51
CA LEU A 391 10.81 9.47 13.08
C LEU A 391 11.31 8.69 14.33
N PRO A 392 10.44 8.33 15.30
CA PRO A 392 10.86 7.49 16.43
C PRO A 392 11.29 6.06 16.07
N ASP A 393 10.59 5.42 15.11
CA ASP A 393 10.74 3.99 14.85
C ASP A 393 11.81 3.70 13.79
N ASP A 394 11.90 4.50 12.73
CA ASP A 394 12.75 4.20 11.58
C ASP A 394 14.11 4.91 11.61
N TRP A 395 14.17 6.15 12.09
CA TRP A 395 15.38 6.96 12.01
C TRP A 395 16.31 6.70 13.20
N HIS A 396 17.62 6.85 12.99
CA HIS A 396 18.58 6.83 14.08
C HIS A 396 18.31 8.00 15.04
N LYS A 397 18.11 7.71 16.33
CA LYS A 397 17.69 8.72 17.34
C LYS A 397 18.58 9.96 17.36
N ASP A 398 19.91 9.77 17.34
CA ASP A 398 20.85 10.90 17.32
C ASP A 398 20.73 11.74 16.06
N PHE A 399 20.41 11.13 14.93
CA PHE A 399 20.27 11.85 13.67
C PHE A 399 18.93 12.61 13.62
N ALA A 400 17.85 11.99 14.12
CA ALA A 400 16.56 12.66 14.28
C ALA A 400 16.66 13.89 15.19
N ALA A 401 17.30 13.75 16.36
CA ALA A 401 17.54 14.86 17.28
C ALA A 401 18.45 15.94 16.68
N PHE A 402 19.46 15.54 15.91
CA PHE A 402 20.33 16.46 15.17
C PHE A 402 19.54 17.29 14.15
N LEU A 403 18.67 16.68 13.35
CA LEU A 403 17.86 17.41 12.38
C LEU A 403 16.84 18.34 13.03
N ASP A 404 16.18 17.90 14.10
CA ASP A 404 15.18 18.72 14.81
C ASP A 404 15.77 20.02 15.37
N GLY A 405 17.05 19.99 15.78
CA GLY A 405 17.77 21.14 16.30
C GLY A 405 18.19 22.18 15.26
N LEU A 406 18.04 21.91 13.96
CA LEU A 406 18.57 22.75 12.87
C LEU A 406 17.46 23.44 12.07
N SER A 407 17.73 24.67 11.65
CA SER A 407 16.96 25.37 10.62
C SER A 407 17.39 24.97 9.21
N GLY A 408 16.54 25.18 8.22
CA GLY A 408 16.91 24.92 6.81
C GLY A 408 18.12 25.74 6.34
N ALA A 409 18.30 26.96 6.84
CA ALA A 409 19.49 27.77 6.58
C ALA A 409 20.78 27.10 7.11
N GLU A 410 20.72 26.49 8.28
CA GLU A 410 21.84 25.75 8.87
C GLU A 410 22.08 24.43 8.13
N LEU A 411 21.03 23.72 7.73
CA LEU A 411 21.14 22.51 6.91
C LEU A 411 21.80 22.81 5.56
N LEU A 412 21.39 23.87 4.87
CA LEU A 412 22.01 24.28 3.61
C LEU A 412 23.47 24.72 3.83
N THR A 413 23.77 25.37 4.96
CA THR A 413 25.15 25.71 5.35
C THR A 413 25.98 24.45 5.50
N LEU A 414 25.49 23.44 6.22
CA LEU A 414 26.19 22.17 6.44
C LEU A 414 26.40 21.39 5.14
N ALA A 415 25.43 21.38 4.22
CA ALA A 415 25.57 20.77 2.91
C ALA A 415 26.65 21.43 2.03
N ASN A 416 27.10 22.64 2.38
CA ASN A 416 28.18 23.36 1.70
C ASN A 416 29.46 23.45 2.55
N LEU A 417 29.54 22.70 3.64
CA LEU A 417 30.77 22.61 4.43
C LEU A 417 31.86 21.93 3.60
N GLN A 418 33.06 22.50 3.57
CA GLN A 418 34.21 21.92 2.88
C GLN A 418 35.16 21.24 3.88
N GLY A 419 35.73 20.11 3.46
CA GLY A 419 36.65 19.29 4.26
C GLY A 419 35.95 18.16 5.01
N ASP A 420 36.75 17.39 5.76
CA ASP A 420 36.31 16.14 6.41
C ASP A 420 35.96 16.33 7.89
N ALA A 421 35.62 17.55 8.30
CA ALA A 421 35.24 17.83 9.69
C ALA A 421 33.94 17.09 10.03
N ASP A 422 33.91 16.44 11.21
CA ASP A 422 32.71 15.77 11.68
C ASP A 422 31.57 16.78 11.86
N ILE A 423 30.45 16.54 11.18
CA ILE A 423 29.30 17.46 11.16
C ILE A 423 28.73 17.67 12.57
N LYS A 424 28.74 16.64 13.44
CA LYS A 424 28.22 16.78 14.80
C LYS A 424 29.14 17.68 15.63
N ASP A 425 30.46 17.57 15.48
CA ASP A 425 31.42 18.48 16.13
C ASP A 425 31.25 19.92 15.62
N VAL A 426 31.10 20.11 14.31
CA VAL A 426 30.89 21.44 13.71
C VAL A 426 29.64 22.12 14.26
N VAL A 427 28.53 21.38 14.39
CA VAL A 427 27.28 21.90 14.96
C VAL A 427 27.39 22.11 16.48
N GLY A 428 28.00 21.16 17.21
CA GLY A 428 28.15 21.23 18.67
C GLY A 428 29.15 22.27 19.14
N ASN A 429 30.13 22.63 18.32
CA ASN A 429 31.23 23.54 18.64
C ASN A 429 31.48 24.57 17.52
N ARG A 430 30.43 25.30 17.12
CA ARG A 430 30.49 26.32 16.05
C ARG A 430 31.56 27.39 16.29
N ALA A 431 31.88 27.70 17.55
CA ALA A 431 32.90 28.70 17.89
C ALA A 431 34.30 28.29 17.38
N SER A 432 34.67 27.02 17.56
CA SER A 432 35.93 26.47 17.05
C SER A 432 35.97 26.36 15.52
N HIS A 433 34.81 26.24 14.87
CA HIS A 433 34.68 26.09 13.42
C HIS A 433 34.24 27.36 12.68
N LYS A 434 34.34 28.53 13.31
CA LYS A 434 33.77 29.80 12.82
C LYS A 434 34.16 30.15 11.38
N LYS A 435 35.42 29.92 10.99
CA LYS A 435 35.92 30.24 9.64
C LYS A 435 35.31 29.31 8.58
N ALA A 436 35.25 28.01 8.85
CA ALA A 436 34.66 27.02 7.96
C ALA A 436 33.15 27.25 7.82
N TRP A 437 32.46 27.49 8.94
CA TRP A 437 31.04 27.81 8.96
C TRP A 437 30.72 29.06 8.13
N ALA A 438 31.46 30.16 8.33
CA ALA A 438 31.22 31.41 7.59
C ALA A 438 31.44 31.26 6.08
N ALA A 439 32.43 30.47 5.67
CA ALA A 439 32.67 30.17 4.26
C ALA A 439 31.51 29.36 3.66
N ALA A 440 31.07 28.31 4.35
CA ALA A 440 29.95 27.47 3.94
C ALA A 440 28.62 28.25 3.89
N GLU A 441 28.37 29.13 4.87
CA GLU A 441 27.18 29.97 4.91
C GLU A 441 27.16 30.98 3.75
N THR A 442 28.33 31.50 3.36
CA THR A 442 28.45 32.40 2.20
C THR A 442 28.05 31.68 0.91
N LEU A 443 28.53 30.46 0.71
CA LEU A 443 28.15 29.62 -0.43
C LEU A 443 26.66 29.24 -0.38
N ALA A 444 26.14 28.89 0.79
CA ALA A 444 24.73 28.58 0.98
C ALA A 444 23.83 29.79 0.66
N LYS A 445 24.20 31.00 1.09
CA LYS A 445 23.48 32.24 0.74
C LYS A 445 23.53 32.54 -0.75
N GLN A 446 24.66 32.26 -1.41
CA GLN A 446 24.78 32.41 -2.85
C GLN A 446 23.83 31.44 -3.57
N LYS A 447 23.85 30.15 -3.22
CA LYS A 447 22.94 29.14 -3.79
C LYS A 447 21.48 29.48 -3.56
N ALA A 448 21.12 29.88 -2.34
CA ALA A 448 19.75 30.32 -2.03
C ALA A 448 19.32 31.51 -2.92
N LYS A 449 20.22 32.49 -3.14
CA LYS A 449 19.96 33.62 -4.03
C LYS A 449 19.79 33.19 -5.49
N GLU A 450 20.62 32.28 -5.97
CA GLU A 450 20.54 31.70 -7.33
C GLU A 450 19.22 30.94 -7.54
N ALA A 451 18.74 30.24 -6.51
CA ALA A 451 17.44 29.58 -6.46
C ALA A 451 16.24 30.52 -6.24
N GLY A 452 16.48 31.82 -6.01
CA GLY A 452 15.42 32.80 -5.74
C GLY A 452 14.80 32.69 -4.33
N VAL A 453 15.46 32.01 -3.40
CA VAL A 453 14.98 31.77 -2.03
C VAL A 453 15.57 32.77 -1.06
N ALA A 454 14.71 33.49 -0.32
CA ALA A 454 15.15 34.42 0.70
C ALA A 454 15.75 33.69 1.92
N TRP A 455 16.95 34.09 2.36
CA TRP A 455 17.63 33.47 3.51
C TRP A 455 16.79 33.43 4.79
N ASN A 456 16.02 34.49 5.05
CA ASN A 456 15.13 34.56 6.21
C ASN A 456 13.98 33.53 6.14
N THR A 457 13.54 33.14 4.93
CA THR A 457 12.61 32.02 4.75
C THR A 457 13.28 30.73 5.17
N LEU A 458 14.54 30.52 4.77
CA LEU A 458 15.29 29.33 5.15
C LEU A 458 15.54 29.21 6.67
N SER A 459 15.62 30.33 7.38
CA SER A 459 15.78 30.32 8.84
C SER A 459 14.50 29.97 9.61
N LYS A 460 13.33 30.00 8.97
CA LYS A 460 12.02 29.80 9.63
C LYS A 460 11.55 28.35 9.70
N TRP A 461 12.01 27.50 8.78
CA TRP A 461 11.68 26.07 8.76
C TRP A 461 12.76 25.24 9.45
N LYS A 462 12.36 24.06 9.94
CA LYS A 462 13.16 23.15 10.77
C LYS A 462 13.54 21.89 10.00
N GLY A 463 14.50 21.12 10.48
CA GLY A 463 14.81 19.81 9.90
C GLY A 463 13.62 18.85 9.90
N ALA A 464 12.69 18.98 10.86
CA ALA A 464 11.44 18.23 10.86
C ALA A 464 10.58 18.50 9.60
N ASP A 465 10.59 19.74 9.08
CA ASP A 465 9.91 20.08 7.83
C ASP A 465 10.52 19.35 6.62
N VAL A 466 11.85 19.26 6.58
CA VAL A 466 12.58 18.51 5.53
C VAL A 466 12.21 17.03 5.56
N ILE A 467 12.10 16.44 6.76
CA ILE A 467 11.72 15.03 6.90
C ILE A 467 10.27 14.81 6.46
N ILE A 468 9.36 15.72 6.82
CA ILE A 468 7.96 15.67 6.35
C ILE A 468 7.93 15.74 4.81
N ASP A 469 8.64 16.68 4.21
CA ASP A 469 8.70 16.85 2.75
C ASP A 469 9.34 15.64 2.06
N PHE A 470 10.35 15.01 2.67
CA PHE A 470 10.90 13.73 2.22
C PHE A 470 9.86 12.60 2.22
N TYR A 471 9.05 12.47 3.28
CA TYR A 471 7.98 11.47 3.30
C TYR A 471 6.84 11.79 2.33
N ARG A 472 6.56 13.08 2.07
CA ARG A 472 5.60 13.47 1.04
C ARG A 472 6.08 13.02 -0.34
N ILE A 473 7.35 13.29 -0.69
CA ILE A 473 7.95 12.84 -1.95
C ILE A 473 7.95 11.31 -2.04
N ARG A 474 8.37 10.61 -0.99
CA ARG A 474 8.32 9.14 -0.95
C ARG A 474 6.91 8.59 -1.22
N SER A 475 5.89 9.25 -0.68
CA SER A 475 4.51 8.79 -0.80
C SER A 475 3.82 9.17 -2.12
N ALA A 476 4.16 10.33 -2.68
CA ALA A 476 3.40 10.93 -3.77
C ALA A 476 4.24 11.23 -5.03
N ASP A 477 5.55 11.03 -4.98
CA ASP A 477 6.51 11.38 -6.04
C ASP A 477 6.32 12.85 -6.50
N GLU A 478 6.33 13.14 -7.80
CA GLU A 478 6.14 14.48 -8.36
C GLU A 478 4.83 15.16 -7.90
N LEU A 479 3.80 14.41 -7.51
CA LEU A 479 2.55 14.97 -7.00
C LEU A 479 2.77 15.71 -5.66
N ALA A 480 3.78 15.32 -4.88
CA ALA A 480 4.12 15.97 -3.62
C ALA A 480 4.53 17.44 -3.81
N LEU A 481 5.01 17.82 -5.00
CA LEU A 481 5.52 19.16 -5.27
C LEU A 481 4.43 20.24 -5.18
N ALA A 482 3.15 19.86 -5.31
CA ALA A 482 2.04 20.77 -5.07
C ALA A 482 1.86 21.15 -3.59
N ASP A 483 2.29 20.28 -2.66
CA ASP A 483 2.11 20.42 -1.21
C ASP A 483 3.38 20.87 -0.47
N ILE A 484 4.48 21.03 -1.21
CA ILE A 484 5.77 21.53 -0.73
C ILE A 484 5.96 22.93 -1.31
N SER A 485 6.34 23.90 -0.48
CA SER A 485 6.53 25.26 -0.98
C SER A 485 7.70 25.32 -1.98
N ARG A 486 7.60 26.21 -2.96
CA ARG A 486 8.66 26.38 -3.98
C ARG A 486 10.02 26.66 -3.37
N GLU A 487 10.05 27.38 -2.24
CA GLU A 487 11.27 27.72 -1.51
C GLU A 487 11.92 26.54 -0.79
N ARG A 488 11.18 25.45 -0.56
CA ARG A 488 11.72 24.22 0.04
C ARG A 488 12.18 23.22 -1.02
N ILE A 489 11.57 23.26 -2.21
CA ILE A 489 11.95 22.45 -3.37
C ILE A 489 13.25 22.97 -3.99
N ALA A 490 13.34 24.29 -4.16
CA ALA A 490 14.49 24.98 -4.76
C ALA A 490 15.69 25.03 -3.80
#